data_AF-A0A7X0SP03-F1
#
_entry.id   AF-A0A7X0SP03-F1
#
_cell.length_a   1.000
_cell.length_b   1.000
_cell.length_c   1.000
_cell.angle_alpha   90.00
_cell.angle_beta   90.00
_cell.angle_gamma   90.00
#
_symmetry.space_group_name_H-M   'P 1'
#
loop_
_entity.id
_entity.type
_entity.pdbx_description
1 polymer ?
#
loop_
_entity_poly.entity_id
_entity_poly.type
_entity_poly.pdbx_seq_one_letter_code
_entity_poly.pdbx_strand_id
1 'polypeptide(L)'
;MSDDYPSLLAARGERVLELRPGTITVLMGPNGAGKTHRLEQLAGLRAPDGARIRFGKEPLWLPGKKKAPRLNRQALLQYAYAAQSPEEQLFARTAEEELRAALAPYSLTAQAQDERIGSSLEAVGWDDSWRVRGPFRMSGGEKRRLALACLLAAPARWLLMDEPTAGLDAAGQHLVAERMREKRAEGCGILIVSHDSEWALQLADRVWLLTAAGELRELEREELLARPDYWEEAGLPLPAWLSAAGSLIRGGLPPELALDPVAAAAEWARREQAAAGSEAPDVPGAALSDAGARLALAGRISLASRAAAEPRAAFSRDVPCGALDAAEPLAAASLGEAGMRRGSGGDGRAVKRDERTSRSPSRRAGTGPLASLDPRAVWLSYVMLSLAIFALREWSGVAAAGAVVAAALALGRISLRRWRAAIFGFALFTLLVSALAGIGWNGTFRIDAFWMSLHSMARTFLVMLLGLGLAMAITPLRLKRSLELLLSVRGTLPVLAQKIVLTLTLIVRFIPVLLSEWQRFARFAIARDKETGRSAGSAIRRIRGTAMPLLLGLFRMGEQVAFALESRGVGSRKTPALARTERWRKRDSALVLVSAAIAGALWLLFS
;
A
#
# COMPACT_ATOMS: atom_id res chain seq x y z
N MET A 1 -10.39 -20.21 -33.65
CA MET A 1 -10.38 -19.11 -32.65
C MET A 1 -9.38 -19.49 -31.57
N SER A 2 -8.34 -18.69 -31.41
CA SER A 2 -7.03 -19.04 -30.84
C SER A 2 -6.96 -19.00 -29.30
N ASP A 3 -6.42 -20.03 -28.68
CA ASP A 3 -6.40 -20.28 -27.23
C ASP A 3 -5.33 -19.49 -26.40
N ASP A 4 -5.14 -18.18 -26.64
CA ASP A 4 -3.97 -17.40 -26.15
C ASP A 4 -4.29 -16.25 -25.15
N TYR A 5 -5.26 -16.42 -24.24
CA TYR A 5 -5.82 -15.30 -23.43
C TYR A 5 -5.62 -15.39 -21.89
N PRO A 6 -5.30 -14.28 -21.20
CA PRO A 6 -5.35 -14.23 -19.75
C PRO A 6 -6.77 -14.44 -19.24
N SER A 7 -6.98 -15.41 -18.37
CA SER A 7 -8.25 -15.54 -17.66
C SER A 7 -8.05 -15.86 -16.18
N LEU A 8 -8.92 -15.25 -15.36
CA LEU A 8 -8.98 -15.43 -13.92
C LEU A 8 -10.22 -16.25 -13.60
N LEU A 9 -10.00 -17.50 -13.20
CA LEU A 9 -11.01 -18.50 -12.83
C LEU A 9 -11.09 -18.58 -11.30
N ALA A 10 -12.11 -18.00 -10.66
CA ALA A 10 -12.31 -18.17 -9.22
C ALA A 10 -13.06 -19.49 -8.93
N ALA A 11 -12.50 -20.39 -8.10
CA ALA A 11 -13.13 -21.68 -7.82
C ALA A 11 -14.02 -21.65 -6.56
N ARG A 12 -15.31 -21.37 -6.77
CA ARG A 12 -16.54 -21.95 -6.13
C ARG A 12 -17.74 -21.09 -6.61
N GLY A 13 -18.40 -21.50 -7.70
CA GLY A 13 -19.50 -20.76 -8.35
C GLY A 13 -19.04 -19.94 -9.57
N GLU A 14 -18.44 -20.61 -10.55
CA GLU A 14 -17.53 -20.10 -11.58
C GLU A 14 -18.03 -18.87 -12.37
N ARG A 15 -17.49 -17.68 -12.05
CA ARG A 15 -17.36 -16.58 -13.01
C ARG A 15 -15.96 -16.64 -13.61
N VAL A 16 -15.89 -16.81 -14.93
CA VAL A 16 -14.65 -16.67 -15.70
C VAL A 16 -14.53 -15.19 -16.08
N LEU A 17 -13.40 -14.58 -15.73
CA LEU A 17 -13.06 -13.24 -16.20
C LEU A 17 -11.97 -13.38 -17.25
N GLU A 18 -12.18 -12.78 -18.41
CA GLU A 18 -11.29 -12.89 -19.56
C GLU A 18 -10.84 -11.50 -20.00
N LEU A 19 -9.52 -11.32 -20.09
CA LEU A 19 -8.94 -10.11 -20.65
C LEU A 19 -8.70 -10.34 -22.16
N ARG A 20 -9.21 -9.44 -23.00
CA ARG A 20 -9.12 -9.56 -24.46
C ARG A 20 -7.85 -8.87 -24.98
N PRO A 21 -7.06 -9.51 -25.86
CA PRO A 21 -5.89 -8.87 -26.44
C PRO A 21 -6.30 -7.66 -27.31
N GLY A 22 -5.38 -6.73 -27.51
CA GLY A 22 -5.66 -5.49 -28.25
C GLY A 22 -6.76 -4.62 -27.63
N THR A 23 -7.04 -4.80 -26.33
CA THR A 23 -7.97 -3.95 -25.58
C THR A 23 -7.31 -3.35 -24.35
N ILE A 24 -7.75 -2.14 -24.00
CA ILE A 24 -7.43 -1.47 -22.75
C ILE A 24 -8.59 -1.70 -21.79
N THR A 25 -8.36 -2.52 -20.77
CA THR A 25 -9.29 -2.74 -19.67
C THR A 25 -8.90 -1.85 -18.49
N VAL A 26 -9.84 -1.08 -17.96
CA VAL A 26 -9.63 -0.26 -16.76
C VAL A 26 -10.33 -0.90 -15.55
N LEU A 27 -9.57 -1.19 -14.50
CA LEU A 27 -10.06 -1.70 -13.22
C LEU A 27 -10.31 -0.54 -12.26
N MET A 28 -11.59 -0.24 -12.01
CA MET A 28 -12.06 0.81 -11.11
C MET A 28 -12.76 0.24 -9.87
N GLY A 29 -12.85 1.04 -8.82
CA GLY A 29 -13.50 0.64 -7.55
C GLY A 29 -12.98 1.50 -6.39
N PRO A 30 -13.61 1.42 -5.20
CA PRO A 30 -13.23 2.27 -4.08
C PRO A 30 -11.84 1.91 -3.54
N ASN A 31 -11.28 2.83 -2.75
CA ASN A 31 -10.00 2.59 -2.08
C ASN A 31 -10.13 1.43 -1.09
N GLY A 32 -9.18 0.50 -1.13
CA GLY A 32 -9.21 -0.70 -0.29
C GLY A 32 -10.09 -1.84 -0.81
N ALA A 33 -10.73 -1.71 -1.99
CA ALA A 33 -11.52 -2.80 -2.60
C ALA A 33 -10.68 -4.01 -3.07
N GLY A 34 -9.35 -3.87 -3.13
CA GLY A 34 -8.45 -4.95 -3.55
C GLY A 34 -7.99 -4.88 -5.01
N LYS A 35 -8.06 -3.71 -5.67
CA LYS A 35 -7.61 -3.51 -7.06
C LYS A 35 -6.14 -3.90 -7.27
N THR A 36 -5.23 -3.27 -6.52
CA THR A 36 -3.80 -3.61 -6.51
C THR A 36 -3.57 -5.08 -6.17
N HIS A 37 -4.31 -5.63 -5.20
CA HIS A 37 -4.19 -7.04 -4.82
C HIS A 37 -4.51 -7.98 -5.99
N ARG A 38 -5.55 -7.71 -6.79
CA ARG A 38 -5.88 -8.50 -7.98
C ARG A 38 -4.85 -8.32 -9.09
N LEU A 39 -4.35 -7.10 -9.26
CA LEU A 39 -3.29 -6.82 -10.24
C LEU A 39 -1.99 -7.57 -9.88
N GLU A 40 -1.60 -7.59 -8.60
CA GLU A 40 -0.46 -8.37 -8.08
C GLU A 40 -0.64 -9.88 -8.29
N GLN A 41 -1.87 -10.40 -8.18
CA GLN A 41 -2.17 -11.80 -8.45
C GLN A 41 -1.97 -12.14 -9.94
N LEU A 42 -2.45 -11.28 -10.84
CA LEU A 42 -2.24 -11.41 -12.28
C LEU A 42 -0.77 -11.29 -12.68
N ALA A 43 -0.02 -10.40 -12.01
CA ALA A 43 1.41 -10.20 -12.23
C ALA A 43 2.29 -11.31 -11.61
N GLY A 44 1.70 -12.28 -10.90
CA GLY A 44 2.45 -13.36 -10.24
C GLY A 44 3.21 -12.94 -8.98
N LEU A 45 2.99 -11.72 -8.48
CA LEU A 45 3.61 -11.22 -7.24
C LEU A 45 2.92 -11.75 -5.98
N ARG A 46 1.67 -12.19 -6.11
CA ARG A 46 0.86 -12.74 -5.02
C ARG A 46 0.18 -14.03 -5.44
N ALA A 47 0.21 -15.04 -4.56
CA ALA A 47 -0.48 -16.30 -4.80
C ALA A 47 -2.00 -16.09 -5.00
N PRO A 48 -2.65 -16.87 -5.87
CA PRO A 48 -4.06 -16.70 -6.13
C PRO A 48 -4.86 -17.34 -4.99
N ASP A 49 -5.65 -16.54 -4.28
CA ASP A 49 -6.44 -16.99 -3.13
C ASP A 49 -7.68 -17.78 -3.58
N GLY A 50 -7.49 -19.04 -4.00
CA GLY A 50 -8.56 -19.89 -4.53
C GLY A 50 -8.94 -19.61 -5.99
N ALA A 51 -8.22 -18.70 -6.66
CA ALA A 51 -8.32 -18.46 -8.09
C ALA A 51 -7.29 -19.30 -8.88
N ARG A 52 -7.60 -19.56 -10.14
CA ARG A 52 -6.70 -20.10 -11.15
C ARG A 52 -6.48 -19.02 -12.19
N ILE A 53 -5.24 -18.68 -12.44
CA ILE A 53 -4.87 -17.68 -13.43
C ILE A 53 -4.15 -18.42 -14.55
N ARG A 54 -4.56 -18.20 -15.79
CA ARG A 54 -3.93 -18.79 -16.98
C ARG A 54 -3.68 -17.73 -18.03
N PHE A 55 -2.60 -17.89 -18.80
CA PHE A 55 -2.35 -17.23 -20.07
C PHE A 55 -2.58 -18.25 -21.17
N GLY A 56 -3.66 -18.10 -21.94
CA GLY A 56 -4.10 -19.13 -22.86
C GLY A 56 -4.41 -20.44 -22.13
N LYS A 57 -3.78 -21.53 -22.57
CA LYS A 57 -3.85 -22.84 -21.89
C LYS A 57 -2.87 -22.96 -20.72
N GLU A 58 -1.93 -22.04 -20.57
CA GLU A 58 -0.86 -22.15 -19.58
C GLU A 58 -1.27 -21.57 -18.23
N PRO A 59 -1.27 -22.35 -17.13
CA PRO A 59 -1.48 -21.79 -15.81
C PRO A 59 -0.30 -20.90 -15.41
N LEU A 60 -0.57 -19.74 -14.80
CA LEU A 60 0.43 -18.86 -14.21
C LEU A 60 1.07 -19.48 -12.96
N TRP A 61 0.30 -20.26 -12.21
CA TRP A 61 0.73 -20.93 -10.98
C TRP A 61 0.64 -22.44 -11.14
N LEU A 62 1.77 -23.11 -10.92
CA LEU A 62 1.91 -24.56 -10.99
C LEU A 62 1.98 -25.15 -9.57
N PRO A 63 1.54 -26.41 -9.37
CA PRO A 63 1.68 -27.08 -8.08
C PRO A 63 3.17 -27.21 -7.70
N GLY A 64 3.50 -26.89 -6.44
CA GLY A 64 4.86 -26.93 -5.91
C GLY A 64 5.09 -28.01 -4.87
N LYS A 65 6.36 -28.43 -4.70
CA LYS A 65 6.78 -29.61 -3.91
C LYS A 65 6.52 -29.53 -2.39
N LYS A 66 6.18 -28.35 -1.83
CA LYS A 66 5.98 -28.13 -0.37
C LYS A 66 4.79 -27.23 -0.04
N LYS A 67 3.67 -27.34 -0.77
CA LYS A 67 2.46 -26.50 -0.66
C LYS A 67 2.60 -25.00 -1.05
N ALA A 68 3.80 -24.51 -1.35
CA ALA A 68 3.97 -23.21 -1.98
C ALA A 68 3.83 -23.38 -3.51
N PRO A 69 2.88 -22.71 -4.18
CA PRO A 69 2.76 -22.77 -5.64
C PRO A 69 3.98 -22.12 -6.29
N ARG A 70 4.40 -22.63 -7.45
CA ARG A 70 5.53 -22.08 -8.22
C ARG A 70 5.00 -21.31 -9.43
N LEU A 71 5.68 -20.24 -9.83
CA LEU A 71 5.33 -19.52 -11.06
C LEU A 71 5.69 -20.33 -12.30
N ASN A 72 4.80 -20.34 -13.29
CA ASN A 72 5.11 -20.75 -14.63
C ASN A 72 5.83 -19.59 -15.34
N ARG A 73 7.12 -19.78 -15.62
CA ARG A 73 7.95 -18.75 -16.25
C ARG A 73 7.45 -18.35 -17.63
N GLN A 74 6.92 -19.30 -18.42
CA GLN A 74 6.47 -19.04 -19.78
C GLN A 74 5.24 -18.14 -19.80
N ALA A 75 4.23 -18.44 -18.96
CA ALA A 75 3.08 -17.57 -18.73
C ALA A 75 3.48 -16.23 -18.09
N LEU A 76 4.38 -16.23 -17.10
CA LEU A 76 4.81 -15.02 -16.40
C LEU A 76 5.44 -13.98 -17.34
N LEU A 77 6.30 -14.41 -18.25
CA LEU A 77 6.96 -13.52 -19.22
C LEU A 77 6.01 -12.96 -20.28
N GLN A 78 4.74 -13.32 -20.27
CA GLN A 78 3.72 -12.68 -21.12
C GLN A 78 3.22 -11.36 -20.53
N TYR A 79 3.54 -11.08 -19.26
CA TYR A 79 3.11 -9.89 -18.54
C TYR A 79 4.29 -8.99 -18.19
N ALA A 80 4.13 -7.69 -18.37
CA ALA A 80 4.97 -6.66 -17.78
C ALA A 80 4.14 -5.86 -16.76
N TYR A 81 4.72 -5.55 -15.61
CA TYR A 81 4.02 -4.93 -14.49
C TYR A 81 4.69 -3.64 -14.03
N ALA A 82 3.91 -2.57 -13.90
CA ALA A 82 4.31 -1.33 -13.25
C ALA A 82 3.48 -1.11 -11.97
N ALA A 83 4.17 -1.03 -10.83
CA ALA A 83 3.56 -0.69 -9.54
C ALA A 83 3.23 0.81 -9.45
N GLN A 84 2.47 1.19 -8.41
CA GLN A 84 2.05 2.58 -8.13
C GLN A 84 3.20 3.60 -8.03
N SER A 85 4.36 3.16 -7.56
CA SER A 85 5.58 4.00 -7.50
C SER A 85 6.67 3.35 -8.35
N PRO A 86 6.54 3.40 -9.68
CA PRO A 86 7.39 2.60 -10.58
C PRO A 86 8.85 3.08 -10.55
N GLU A 87 9.12 4.34 -10.17
CA GLU A 87 10.47 4.84 -9.92
C GLU A 87 11.19 4.14 -8.77
N GLU A 88 10.45 3.47 -7.88
CA GLU A 88 11.05 2.80 -6.74
C GLU A 88 11.77 1.51 -7.11
N GLN A 89 11.47 0.94 -8.29
CA GLN A 89 12.10 -0.29 -8.74
C GLN A 89 13.52 -0.08 -9.29
N LEU A 90 13.92 1.16 -9.58
CA LEU A 90 15.21 1.46 -10.22
C LEU A 90 16.37 1.29 -9.22
N PHE A 91 17.39 0.53 -9.61
CA PHE A 91 18.56 0.17 -8.80
C PHE A 91 19.92 0.18 -9.51
N ALA A 92 19.97 0.23 -10.83
CA ALA A 92 21.16 0.15 -11.65
C ALA A 92 21.97 1.46 -11.69
N ARG A 93 23.18 1.43 -12.27
CA ARG A 93 24.03 2.65 -12.34
C ARG A 93 23.63 3.57 -13.48
N THR A 94 23.06 3.04 -14.56
CA THR A 94 22.68 3.79 -15.76
C THR A 94 21.32 3.34 -16.27
N ALA A 95 20.66 4.18 -17.06
CA ALA A 95 19.39 3.85 -17.72
C ALA A 95 19.52 2.61 -18.62
N GLU A 96 20.65 2.47 -19.32
CA GLU A 96 20.94 1.30 -20.15
C GLU A 96 21.05 0.02 -19.32
N GLU A 97 21.69 0.06 -18.15
CA GLU A 97 21.73 -1.09 -17.25
C GLU A 97 20.33 -1.47 -16.73
N GLU A 98 19.45 -0.49 -16.45
CA GLU A 98 18.06 -0.76 -16.05
C GLU A 98 17.28 -1.47 -17.16
N LEU A 99 17.35 -0.93 -18.38
CA LEU A 99 16.62 -1.48 -19.53
C LEU A 99 17.14 -2.88 -19.86
N ARG A 100 18.45 -3.12 -19.80
CA ARG A 100 19.01 -4.47 -19.93
C ARG A 100 18.56 -5.40 -18.81
N ALA A 101 18.46 -4.92 -17.57
CA ALA A 101 17.95 -5.72 -16.46
C ALA A 101 16.49 -6.12 -16.66
N ALA A 102 15.66 -5.21 -17.19
CA ALA A 102 14.28 -5.50 -17.57
C ALA A 102 14.18 -6.53 -18.71
N LEU A 103 15.12 -6.50 -19.65
CA LEU A 103 15.18 -7.41 -20.80
C LEU A 103 15.85 -8.76 -20.49
N ALA A 104 16.68 -8.86 -19.45
CA ALA A 104 17.46 -10.05 -19.11
C ALA A 104 16.65 -11.36 -18.96
N PRO A 105 15.39 -11.36 -18.49
CA PRO A 105 14.57 -12.57 -18.44
C PRO A 105 14.18 -13.10 -19.83
N TYR A 106 14.17 -12.25 -20.85
CA TYR A 106 13.81 -12.59 -22.21
C TYR A 106 15.08 -13.04 -22.95
N SER A 107 15.06 -14.24 -23.52
CA SER A 107 16.22 -14.83 -24.22
C SER A 107 16.48 -14.16 -25.58
N LEU A 108 16.73 -12.86 -25.56
CA LEU A 108 16.92 -11.98 -26.72
C LEU A 108 18.40 -11.87 -27.11
N THR A 109 18.68 -11.72 -28.40
CA THR A 109 20.02 -11.41 -28.91
C THR A 109 20.45 -10.01 -28.48
N ALA A 110 21.75 -9.74 -28.46
CA ALA A 110 22.28 -8.41 -28.11
C ALA A 110 21.70 -7.30 -29.01
N GLN A 111 21.57 -7.57 -30.32
CA GLN A 111 20.97 -6.65 -31.27
C GLN A 111 19.49 -6.37 -30.95
N ALA A 112 18.68 -7.41 -30.72
CA ALA A 112 17.27 -7.24 -30.38
C ALA A 112 17.07 -6.53 -29.03
N GLN A 113 17.99 -6.69 -28.09
CA GLN A 113 17.99 -5.90 -26.85
C GLN A 113 18.27 -4.43 -27.13
N ASP A 114 19.26 -4.13 -27.96
CA ASP A 114 19.66 -2.76 -28.25
C ASP A 114 18.59 -1.98 -29.03
N GLU A 115 17.95 -2.61 -30.02
CA GLU A 115 16.81 -2.06 -30.76
C GLU A 115 15.64 -1.73 -29.82
N ARG A 116 15.33 -2.62 -28.87
CA ARG A 116 14.28 -2.39 -27.86
C ARG A 116 14.64 -1.28 -26.89
N ILE A 117 15.90 -1.19 -26.49
CA ILE A 117 16.40 -0.10 -25.63
C ILE A 117 16.18 1.24 -26.36
N GLY A 118 16.65 1.37 -27.60
CA GLY A 118 16.46 2.58 -28.40
C GLY A 118 14.99 2.96 -28.54
N SER A 119 14.16 2.03 -29.01
CA SER A 119 12.71 2.26 -29.17
C SER A 119 12.02 2.66 -27.85
N SER A 120 12.42 2.07 -26.72
CA SER A 120 11.85 2.42 -25.41
C SER A 120 12.26 3.80 -24.90
N LEU A 121 13.46 4.28 -25.24
CA LEU A 121 13.93 5.63 -24.92
C LEU A 121 13.19 6.66 -25.78
N GLU A 122 13.08 6.41 -27.08
CA GLU A 122 12.30 7.24 -28.00
C GLU A 122 10.83 7.32 -27.57
N ALA A 123 10.27 6.20 -27.10
CA ALA A 123 8.91 6.15 -26.59
C ALA A 123 8.66 7.11 -25.41
N VAL A 124 9.69 7.44 -24.63
CA VAL A 124 9.58 8.40 -23.52
C VAL A 124 10.13 9.79 -23.85
N GLY A 125 10.43 10.04 -25.13
CA GLY A 125 10.93 11.31 -25.66
C GLY A 125 12.41 11.54 -25.37
N TRP A 126 13.20 10.47 -25.24
CA TRP A 126 14.63 10.51 -24.94
C TRP A 126 15.47 10.00 -26.10
N ASP A 127 16.58 10.67 -26.35
CA ASP A 127 17.63 10.22 -27.27
C ASP A 127 18.65 9.29 -26.58
N ASP A 128 19.59 8.75 -27.35
CA ASP A 128 20.63 7.84 -26.88
C ASP A 128 21.56 8.42 -25.78
N SER A 129 21.64 9.74 -25.63
CA SER A 129 22.45 10.35 -24.56
C SER A 129 21.93 10.02 -23.16
N TRP A 130 20.67 9.59 -23.04
CA TRP A 130 20.06 9.17 -21.79
C TRP A 130 20.55 7.82 -21.30
N ARG A 131 21.10 6.96 -22.17
CA ARG A 131 21.59 5.62 -21.83
C ARG A 131 22.59 5.62 -20.68
N VAL A 132 23.49 6.60 -20.65
CA VAL A 132 24.57 6.72 -19.66
C VAL A 132 24.15 7.44 -18.37
N ARG A 133 22.94 8.03 -18.33
CA ARG A 133 22.47 8.77 -17.16
C ARG A 133 22.09 7.82 -16.02
N GLY A 134 22.50 8.16 -14.81
CA GLY A 134 22.22 7.35 -13.64
C GLY A 134 20.87 7.65 -13.00
N PRO A 135 20.03 6.64 -12.70
CA PRO A 135 18.73 6.84 -12.06
C PRO A 135 18.81 7.68 -10.78
N PHE A 136 19.87 7.53 -10.00
CA PHE A 136 20.07 8.27 -8.76
C PHE A 136 20.25 9.79 -8.92
N ARG A 137 20.66 10.25 -10.11
CA ARG A 137 20.82 11.66 -10.46
C ARG A 137 19.58 12.26 -11.15
N MET A 138 18.62 11.42 -11.51
CA MET A 138 17.40 11.83 -12.20
C MET A 138 16.38 12.46 -11.23
N SER A 139 15.62 13.43 -11.76
CA SER A 139 14.44 13.99 -11.11
C SER A 139 13.35 12.92 -10.90
N GLY A 140 12.32 13.22 -10.10
CA GLY A 140 11.22 12.28 -9.88
C GLY A 140 10.49 11.89 -11.16
N GLY A 141 10.19 12.88 -12.01
CA GLY A 141 9.53 12.66 -13.30
C GLY A 141 10.41 11.88 -14.28
N GLU A 142 11.71 12.18 -14.33
CA GLU A 142 12.66 11.43 -15.17
C GLU A 142 12.74 9.97 -14.75
N LYS A 143 12.82 9.67 -13.44
CA LYS A 143 12.80 8.28 -12.96
C LYS A 143 11.51 7.55 -13.36
N ARG A 144 10.37 8.23 -13.31
CA ARG A 144 9.09 7.63 -13.72
C ARG A 144 9.05 7.35 -15.22
N ARG A 145 9.60 8.23 -16.06
CA ARG A 145 9.79 7.97 -17.49
C ARG A 145 10.74 6.80 -17.75
N LEU A 146 11.87 6.70 -17.04
CA LEU A 146 12.76 5.54 -17.16
C LEU A 146 12.07 4.23 -16.78
N ALA A 147 11.27 4.24 -15.70
CA ALA A 147 10.50 3.08 -15.30
C ALA A 147 9.44 2.68 -16.34
N LEU A 148 8.80 3.66 -16.98
CA LEU A 148 7.90 3.43 -18.11
C LEU A 148 8.65 2.87 -19.33
N ALA A 149 9.84 3.38 -19.64
CA ALA A 149 10.68 2.83 -20.71
C ALA A 149 11.03 1.36 -20.43
N CYS A 150 11.35 1.01 -19.18
CA CYS A 150 11.58 -0.39 -18.79
C CYS A 150 10.35 -1.28 -19.00
N LEU A 151 9.15 -0.76 -18.71
CA LEU A 151 7.90 -1.46 -18.97
C LEU A 151 7.68 -1.68 -20.48
N LEU A 152 7.90 -0.64 -21.29
CA LEU A 152 7.68 -0.65 -22.73
C LEU A 152 8.74 -1.47 -23.51
N ALA A 153 9.96 -1.58 -22.99
CA ALA A 153 11.02 -2.38 -23.59
C ALA A 153 10.68 -3.88 -23.60
N ALA A 154 9.99 -4.35 -22.56
CA ALA A 154 9.65 -5.76 -22.39
C ALA A 154 8.81 -6.29 -23.57
N PRO A 155 9.17 -7.44 -24.18
CA PRO A 155 8.37 -8.09 -25.23
C PRO A 155 7.13 -8.81 -24.66
N ALA A 156 6.42 -8.17 -23.73
CA ALA A 156 5.23 -8.73 -23.09
C ALA A 156 3.99 -8.52 -23.96
N ARG A 157 3.11 -9.52 -23.99
CA ARG A 157 1.80 -9.43 -24.65
C ARG A 157 0.77 -8.66 -23.81
N TRP A 158 1.05 -8.50 -22.51
CA TRP A 158 0.19 -7.80 -21.56
C TRP A 158 0.94 -6.77 -20.71
N LEU A 159 0.38 -5.57 -20.62
CA LEU A 159 0.84 -4.53 -19.70
C LEU A 159 -0.14 -4.40 -18.53
N LEU A 160 0.37 -4.54 -17.31
CA LEU A 160 -0.36 -4.40 -16.06
C LEU A 160 0.17 -3.15 -15.34
N MET A 161 -0.67 -2.14 -15.13
CA MET A 161 -0.22 -0.87 -14.54
C MET A 161 -1.12 -0.45 -13.37
N ASP A 162 -0.51 -0.14 -12.24
CA ASP A 162 -1.18 0.46 -11.09
C ASP A 162 -0.90 1.96 -11.06
N GLU A 163 -1.94 2.78 -11.24
CA GLU A 163 -1.89 4.24 -11.21
C GLU A 163 -0.76 4.87 -12.07
N PRO A 164 -0.70 4.57 -13.38
CA PRO A 164 0.43 4.97 -14.24
C PRO A 164 0.61 6.49 -14.39
N THR A 165 -0.45 7.27 -14.13
CA THR A 165 -0.46 8.73 -14.25
C THR A 165 -0.25 9.47 -12.94
N ALA A 166 -0.18 8.77 -11.81
CA ALA A 166 -0.02 9.41 -10.51
C ALA A 166 1.24 10.28 -10.51
N GLY A 167 1.13 11.54 -10.10
CA GLY A 167 2.26 12.47 -9.99
C GLY A 167 2.96 12.84 -11.31
N LEU A 168 2.34 12.59 -12.46
CA LEU A 168 2.76 13.16 -13.76
C LEU A 168 2.03 14.49 -14.01
N ASP A 169 2.68 15.35 -14.79
CA ASP A 169 2.04 16.54 -15.37
C ASP A 169 1.16 16.15 -16.57
N ALA A 170 0.37 17.11 -17.08
CA ALA A 170 -0.55 16.86 -18.20
C ALA A 170 0.19 16.34 -19.45
N ALA A 171 1.37 16.87 -19.74
CA ALA A 171 2.20 16.41 -20.86
C ALA A 171 2.64 14.94 -20.67
N GLY A 172 3.05 14.56 -19.46
CA GLY A 172 3.39 13.18 -19.11
C GLY A 172 2.19 12.23 -19.21
N GLN A 173 1.01 12.65 -18.73
CA GLN A 173 -0.22 11.87 -18.87
C GLN A 173 -0.62 11.64 -20.34
N HIS A 174 -0.43 12.65 -21.18
CA HIS A 174 -0.69 12.56 -22.61
C HIS A 174 0.27 11.57 -23.30
N LEU A 175 1.56 11.65 -22.98
CA LEU A 175 2.57 10.72 -23.49
C LEU A 175 2.25 9.26 -23.11
N VAL A 176 1.88 9.00 -21.84
CA VAL A 176 1.47 7.65 -21.42
C VAL A 176 0.26 7.19 -22.21
N ALA A 177 -0.76 8.03 -22.36
CA ALA A 177 -1.98 7.72 -23.11
C ALA A 177 -1.67 7.35 -24.57
N GLU A 178 -0.82 8.11 -25.25
CA GLU A 178 -0.38 7.83 -26.62
C GLU A 178 0.30 6.47 -26.74
N ARG A 179 1.27 6.17 -25.86
CA ARG A 179 1.97 4.87 -25.88
C ARG A 179 1.05 3.69 -25.59
N MET A 180 0.04 3.86 -24.74
CA MET A 180 -0.95 2.81 -24.52
C MET A 180 -1.82 2.55 -25.75
N ARG A 181 -2.20 3.60 -26.50
CA ARG A 181 -2.95 3.44 -27.76
C ARG A 181 -2.13 2.74 -28.82
N GLU A 182 -0.86 3.09 -28.97
CA GLU A 182 0.07 2.41 -29.90
C GLU A 182 0.21 0.93 -29.56
N LYS A 183 0.50 0.61 -28.29
CA LYS A 183 0.64 -0.78 -27.85
C LYS A 183 -0.65 -1.58 -28.03
N ARG A 184 -1.81 -0.98 -27.75
CA ARG A 184 -3.12 -1.57 -28.05
C ARG A 184 -3.26 -1.88 -29.55
N ALA A 185 -2.89 -0.94 -30.43
CA ALA A 185 -2.96 -1.12 -31.89
C ALA A 185 -2.01 -2.22 -32.40
N GLU A 186 -0.88 -2.44 -31.73
CA GLU A 186 0.01 -3.59 -31.96
C GLU A 186 -0.56 -4.94 -31.46
N GLY A 187 -1.76 -4.94 -30.86
CA GLY A 187 -2.42 -6.12 -30.32
C GLY A 187 -2.07 -6.44 -28.86
N CYS A 188 -1.31 -5.57 -28.18
CA CYS A 188 -1.00 -5.73 -26.75
C CYS A 188 -2.27 -5.54 -25.91
N GLY A 189 -2.50 -6.43 -24.96
CA GLY A 189 -3.55 -6.27 -23.96
C GLY A 189 -3.08 -5.39 -22.80
N ILE A 190 -3.92 -4.50 -22.31
CA ILE A 190 -3.53 -3.55 -21.27
C ILE A 190 -4.56 -3.58 -20.14
N LEU A 191 -4.11 -3.73 -18.90
CA LEU A 191 -4.94 -3.59 -17.70
C LEU A 191 -4.40 -2.44 -16.85
N ILE A 192 -5.22 -1.40 -16.70
CA ILE A 192 -4.90 -0.21 -15.90
C ILE A 192 -5.76 -0.20 -14.65
N VAL A 193 -5.15 -0.09 -13.48
CA VAL A 193 -5.85 0.34 -12.26
C VAL A 193 -5.71 1.84 -12.16
N SER A 194 -6.82 2.57 -12.10
CA SER A 194 -6.78 3.99 -11.81
C SER A 194 -8.02 4.48 -11.05
N HIS A 195 -7.84 5.52 -10.25
CA HIS A 195 -8.91 6.34 -9.68
C HIS A 195 -9.20 7.60 -10.51
N ASP A 196 -8.33 7.95 -11.46
CA ASP A 196 -8.54 9.05 -12.39
C ASP A 196 -9.45 8.59 -13.53
N SER A 197 -10.76 8.71 -13.29
CA SER A 197 -11.78 8.33 -14.28
C SER A 197 -11.73 9.16 -15.55
N GLU A 198 -11.26 10.41 -15.48
CA GLU A 198 -11.27 11.34 -16.62
C GLU A 198 -10.20 10.94 -17.63
N TRP A 199 -8.99 10.62 -17.15
CA TRP A 199 -7.93 10.11 -18.01
C TRP A 199 -8.18 8.65 -18.43
N ALA A 200 -8.54 7.78 -17.49
CA ALA A 200 -8.59 6.34 -17.76
C ALA A 200 -9.73 5.94 -18.70
N LEU A 201 -10.92 6.56 -18.58
CA LEU A 201 -12.06 6.22 -19.44
C LEU A 201 -11.92 6.73 -20.87
N GLN A 202 -11.05 7.71 -21.13
CA GLN A 202 -10.72 8.10 -22.51
C GLN A 202 -9.94 7.01 -23.25
N LEU A 203 -9.25 6.13 -22.52
CA LEU A 203 -8.47 5.03 -23.06
C LEU A 203 -9.20 3.68 -23.02
N ALA A 204 -10.16 3.53 -22.09
CA ALA A 204 -10.82 2.27 -21.84
C ALA A 204 -11.63 1.80 -23.06
N ASP A 205 -11.38 0.57 -23.50
CA ASP A 205 -12.36 -0.19 -24.28
C ASP A 205 -13.35 -0.86 -23.33
N ARG A 206 -12.83 -1.42 -22.23
CA ARG A 206 -13.58 -2.19 -21.25
C ARG A 206 -13.34 -1.69 -19.84
N VAL A 207 -14.32 -1.86 -18.98
CA VAL A 207 -14.22 -1.50 -17.57
C VAL A 207 -14.54 -2.70 -16.69
N TRP A 208 -13.64 -2.95 -15.75
CA TRP A 208 -13.84 -3.86 -14.65
C TRP A 208 -14.16 -3.06 -13.39
N LEU A 209 -15.39 -3.16 -12.93
CA LEU A 209 -15.86 -2.43 -11.75
C LEU A 209 -15.85 -3.35 -10.54
N LEU A 210 -15.00 -3.03 -9.57
CA LEU A 210 -14.83 -3.78 -8.32
C LEU A 210 -15.59 -3.08 -7.20
N THR A 211 -16.60 -3.74 -6.64
CA THR A 211 -17.39 -3.21 -5.53
C THR A 211 -16.64 -3.35 -4.20
N ALA A 212 -17.08 -2.61 -3.17
CA ALA A 212 -16.54 -2.76 -1.81
C ALA A 212 -16.76 -4.17 -1.21
N ALA A 213 -17.78 -4.89 -1.69
CA ALA A 213 -18.05 -6.28 -1.33
C ALA A 213 -17.08 -7.28 -2.02
N GLY A 214 -16.23 -6.81 -2.93
CA GLY A 214 -15.28 -7.63 -3.68
C GLY A 214 -15.87 -8.29 -4.93
N GLU A 215 -17.08 -7.90 -5.34
CA GLU A 215 -17.68 -8.37 -6.59
C GLU A 215 -17.10 -7.61 -7.77
N LEU A 216 -16.80 -8.34 -8.85
CA LEU A 216 -16.34 -7.74 -10.10
C LEU A 216 -17.46 -7.81 -11.14
N ARG A 217 -17.72 -6.67 -11.78
CA ARG A 217 -18.59 -6.53 -12.93
C ARG A 217 -17.76 -6.13 -14.14
N GLU A 218 -17.95 -6.81 -15.25
CA GLU A 218 -17.34 -6.47 -16.52
C GLU A 218 -18.36 -5.70 -17.36
N LEU A 219 -17.94 -4.56 -17.89
CA LEU A 219 -18.76 -3.61 -18.62
C LEU A 219 -17.98 -3.13 -19.84
N GLU A 220 -18.66 -2.82 -20.93
CA GLU A 220 -18.07 -1.96 -21.96
C GLU A 220 -18.04 -0.51 -21.43
N ARG A 221 -17.11 0.31 -21.93
CA ARG A 221 -17.01 1.72 -21.48
C ARG A 221 -18.35 2.44 -21.62
N GLU A 222 -19.00 2.29 -22.77
CA GLU A 222 -20.25 2.96 -23.11
C GLU A 222 -21.39 2.54 -22.17
N GLU A 223 -21.43 1.29 -21.73
CA GLU A 223 -22.42 0.79 -20.78
C GLU A 223 -22.28 1.50 -19.43
N LEU A 224 -21.05 1.66 -18.94
CA LEU A 224 -20.79 2.36 -17.67
C LEU A 224 -21.16 3.84 -17.75
N LEU A 225 -20.94 4.48 -18.89
CA LEU A 225 -21.31 5.89 -19.10
C LEU A 225 -22.84 6.07 -19.20
N ALA A 226 -23.54 5.09 -19.76
CA ALA A 226 -25.00 5.09 -19.87
C ALA A 226 -25.71 4.71 -18.55
N ARG A 227 -25.00 4.14 -17.57
CA ARG A 227 -25.55 3.63 -16.30
C ARG A 227 -24.85 4.24 -15.08
N PRO A 228 -25.20 5.49 -14.71
CA PRO A 228 -24.67 6.16 -13.51
C PRO A 228 -24.91 5.38 -12.22
N ASP A 229 -25.97 4.58 -12.16
CA ASP A 229 -26.31 3.69 -11.04
C ASP A 229 -25.19 2.70 -10.70
N TYR A 230 -24.43 2.25 -11.70
CA TYR A 230 -23.31 1.33 -11.48
C TYR A 230 -22.16 1.97 -10.68
N TRP A 231 -21.96 3.29 -10.80
CA TRP A 231 -20.97 4.01 -9.99
C TRP A 231 -21.35 3.99 -8.52
N GLU A 232 -22.61 4.33 -8.21
CA GLU A 232 -23.16 4.32 -6.86
C GLU A 232 -23.14 2.91 -6.25
N GLU A 233 -23.57 1.89 -7.00
CA GLU A 233 -23.53 0.48 -6.57
C GLU A 233 -22.11 0.02 -6.22
N ALA A 234 -21.11 0.48 -6.98
CA ALA A 234 -19.71 0.17 -6.71
C ALA A 234 -19.12 0.96 -5.54
N GLY A 235 -19.83 1.97 -5.02
CA GLY A 235 -19.34 2.88 -3.99
C GLY A 235 -18.37 3.93 -4.53
N LEU A 236 -18.47 4.28 -5.81
CA LEU A 236 -17.74 5.36 -6.45
C LEU A 236 -18.65 6.60 -6.59
N PRO A 237 -18.14 7.82 -6.31
CA PRO A 237 -18.87 9.03 -6.63
C PRO A 237 -18.97 9.18 -8.15
N LEU A 238 -20.08 9.75 -8.63
CA LEU A 238 -20.21 10.11 -10.04
C LEU A 238 -19.19 11.21 -10.38
N PRO A 239 -18.33 11.04 -11.41
CA PRO A 239 -17.35 12.04 -11.77
C PRO A 239 -17.99 13.37 -12.17
N ALA A 240 -17.33 14.49 -11.82
CA ALA A 240 -17.83 15.83 -12.10
C ALA A 240 -18.05 16.08 -13.61
N TRP A 241 -17.12 15.60 -14.45
CA TRP A 241 -17.22 15.71 -15.90
C TRP A 241 -18.43 14.94 -16.46
N LEU A 242 -18.76 13.77 -15.90
CA LEU A 242 -19.92 12.98 -16.31
C LEU A 242 -21.23 13.63 -15.85
N SER A 243 -21.25 14.23 -14.66
CA SER A 243 -22.36 15.05 -14.19
C SER A 243 -22.59 16.29 -15.07
N ALA A 244 -21.50 16.93 -15.53
CA ALA A 244 -21.57 18.06 -16.46
C ALA A 244 -22.10 17.63 -17.83
N ALA A 245 -21.58 16.53 -18.39
CA ALA A 245 -22.09 15.95 -19.64
C ALA A 245 -23.59 15.64 -19.56
N GLY A 246 -24.04 15.03 -18.45
CA GLY A 246 -25.47 14.79 -18.21
C GLY A 246 -26.31 16.07 -18.16
N SER A 247 -25.74 17.18 -17.67
CA SER A 247 -26.41 18.49 -17.66
C SER A 247 -26.51 19.10 -19.06
N LEU A 248 -25.46 18.97 -19.88
CA LEU A 248 -25.45 19.43 -21.27
C LEU A 248 -26.45 18.66 -22.12
N ILE A 249 -26.56 17.34 -21.93
CA ILE A 249 -27.55 16.51 -22.62
C ILE A 249 -28.97 16.94 -22.25
N ARG A 250 -29.23 17.31 -20.99
CA ARG A 250 -30.52 17.89 -20.58
C ARG A 250 -30.79 19.25 -21.24
N GLY A 251 -29.75 20.04 -21.49
CA GLY A 251 -29.81 21.25 -22.31
C GLY A 251 -30.01 20.98 -23.81
N GLY A 252 -30.25 19.73 -24.21
CA GLY A 252 -30.53 19.32 -25.58
C GLY A 252 -29.30 18.99 -26.41
N LEU A 253 -28.10 18.94 -25.82
CA LEU A 253 -26.88 18.59 -26.54
C LEU A 253 -26.88 17.08 -26.89
N PRO A 254 -26.48 16.68 -28.11
CA PRO A 254 -26.36 15.27 -28.46
C PRO A 254 -25.38 14.53 -27.53
N PRO A 255 -25.71 13.30 -27.06
CA PRO A 255 -24.85 12.54 -26.16
C PRO A 255 -23.44 12.29 -26.69
N GLU A 256 -23.30 12.11 -28.00
CA GLU A 256 -22.02 11.92 -28.69
C GLU A 256 -21.08 13.11 -28.54
N LEU A 257 -21.63 14.32 -28.53
CA LEU A 257 -20.87 15.56 -28.39
C LEU A 257 -20.62 15.88 -26.91
N ALA A 258 -21.51 15.48 -26.00
CA ALA A 258 -21.43 15.82 -24.59
C ALA A 258 -20.24 15.18 -23.84
N LEU A 259 -19.64 14.13 -24.40
CA LEU A 259 -18.47 13.44 -23.85
C LEU A 259 -17.14 14.04 -24.33
N ASP A 260 -17.17 14.90 -25.36
CA ASP A 260 -16.02 15.65 -25.85
C ASP A 260 -16.16 17.13 -25.43
N PRO A 261 -15.35 17.62 -24.48
CA PRO A 261 -15.46 19.00 -23.99
C PRO A 261 -15.34 20.06 -25.08
N VAL A 262 -14.50 19.83 -26.11
CA VAL A 262 -14.26 20.79 -27.19
C VAL A 262 -15.44 20.79 -28.15
N ALA A 263 -15.90 19.61 -28.55
CA ALA A 263 -17.05 19.49 -29.44
C ALA A 263 -18.34 19.99 -28.76
N ALA A 264 -18.52 19.68 -27.47
CA ALA A 264 -19.61 20.19 -26.66
C ALA A 264 -19.60 21.72 -26.56
N ALA A 265 -18.45 22.32 -26.24
CA ALA A 265 -18.33 23.77 -26.13
C ALA A 265 -18.61 24.47 -27.47
N ALA A 266 -18.09 23.93 -28.59
CA ALA A 266 -18.33 24.49 -29.91
C ALA A 266 -19.80 24.44 -30.31
N GLU A 267 -20.48 23.31 -30.06
CA GLU A 267 -21.91 23.17 -30.36
C GLU A 267 -22.78 24.02 -29.43
N TRP A 268 -22.43 24.11 -28.15
CA TRP A 268 -23.12 24.98 -27.20
C TRP A 268 -23.00 26.45 -27.60
N ALA A 269 -21.80 26.90 -27.97
CA ALA A 269 -21.57 28.27 -28.44
C ALA A 269 -22.37 28.59 -29.72
N ARG A 270 -22.45 27.64 -30.68
CA ARG A 270 -23.30 27.79 -31.88
C ARG A 270 -24.78 27.97 -31.52
N ARG A 271 -25.26 27.22 -30.52
CA ARG A 271 -26.67 27.28 -30.08
C ARG A 271 -26.99 28.55 -29.32
N GLU A 272 -26.10 29.03 -28.46
CA GLU A 272 -26.25 30.35 -27.82
C GLU A 272 -26.29 31.47 -28.85
N GLN A 273 -25.43 31.44 -29.86
CA GLN A 273 -25.44 32.42 -30.95
C GLN A 273 -26.73 32.36 -31.78
N ALA A 274 -27.26 31.15 -32.02
CA ALA A 274 -28.55 30.98 -32.70
C ALA A 274 -29.74 31.44 -31.83
N ALA A 275 -29.69 31.22 -30.52
CA ALA A 275 -30.69 31.68 -29.56
C ALA A 275 -30.66 33.20 -29.35
N ALA A 276 -29.47 33.83 -29.41
CA ALA A 276 -29.33 35.29 -29.32
C ALA A 276 -29.94 36.05 -30.52
N GLY A 277 -30.29 35.36 -31.61
CA GLY A 277 -30.97 35.91 -32.79
C GLY A 277 -32.49 35.74 -32.81
N SER A 278 -33.09 35.08 -31.81
CA SER A 278 -34.54 34.85 -31.71
C SER A 278 -35.02 35.27 -30.32
N GLU A 279 -36.01 36.17 -30.24
CA GLU A 279 -36.67 36.49 -28.97
C GLU A 279 -37.09 35.21 -28.23
N ALA A 280 -36.67 35.11 -26.97
CA ALA A 280 -36.77 33.91 -26.16
C ALA A 280 -38.24 33.59 -25.84
N PRO A 281 -38.70 32.32 -25.99
CA PRO A 281 -39.94 31.90 -25.38
C PRO A 281 -39.74 31.71 -23.88
N ASP A 282 -40.65 32.29 -23.10
CA ASP A 282 -40.72 32.22 -21.65
C ASP A 282 -40.95 30.76 -21.21
N VAL A 283 -39.98 30.15 -20.52
CA VAL A 283 -40.11 28.79 -19.96
C VAL A 283 -40.27 28.89 -18.45
N PRO A 284 -41.44 28.51 -17.89
CA PRO A 284 -41.64 28.52 -16.44
C PRO A 284 -40.70 27.55 -15.74
N GLY A 285 -40.08 28.01 -14.65
CA GLY A 285 -39.25 27.21 -13.77
C GLY A 285 -40.04 26.04 -13.17
N ALA A 286 -39.86 24.84 -13.74
CA ALA A 286 -40.37 23.61 -13.17
C ALA A 286 -39.25 22.92 -12.37
N ALA A 287 -39.29 23.09 -11.05
CA ALA A 287 -38.59 22.22 -10.12
C ALA A 287 -39.19 20.81 -10.20
N LEU A 288 -38.51 19.85 -10.83
CA LEU A 288 -38.97 18.46 -10.91
C LEU A 288 -37.80 17.46 -10.81
N SER A 289 -38.04 16.39 -10.06
CA SER A 289 -37.07 15.57 -9.32
C SER A 289 -36.04 14.78 -10.14
N ASP A 290 -34.89 14.57 -9.49
CA ASP A 290 -33.71 13.73 -9.83
C ASP A 290 -34.01 12.33 -10.42
N ALA A 291 -35.21 11.79 -10.17
CA ALA A 291 -35.64 10.49 -10.68
C ALA A 291 -35.94 10.48 -12.20
N GLY A 292 -36.35 11.62 -12.78
CA GLY A 292 -36.64 11.73 -14.23
C GLY A 292 -35.38 11.75 -15.09
N ALA A 293 -34.25 12.20 -14.54
CA ALA A 293 -32.95 12.23 -15.21
C ALA A 293 -32.39 10.82 -15.51
N ARG A 294 -32.84 9.80 -14.77
CA ARG A 294 -32.36 8.41 -14.87
C ARG A 294 -32.94 7.63 -16.06
N LEU A 295 -34.10 8.04 -16.60
CA LEU A 295 -34.77 7.29 -17.67
C LEU A 295 -34.41 7.78 -19.09
N ALA A 296 -34.03 9.05 -19.26
CA ALA A 296 -33.76 9.64 -20.58
C ALA A 296 -32.40 9.23 -21.18
N LEU A 297 -31.42 8.89 -20.33
CA LEU A 297 -30.09 8.43 -20.76
C LEU A 297 -30.13 7.00 -21.35
N ALA A 298 -31.03 6.15 -20.83
CA ALA A 298 -31.12 4.73 -21.19
C ALA A 298 -31.73 4.48 -22.59
N GLY A 299 -32.59 5.37 -23.08
CA GLY A 299 -33.38 5.13 -24.29
C GLY A 299 -32.74 5.56 -25.61
N ARG A 300 -31.77 6.49 -25.61
CA ARG A 300 -31.31 7.16 -26.85
C ARG A 300 -29.86 6.93 -27.25
N ILE A 301 -29.02 6.43 -26.34
CA ILE A 301 -27.64 6.02 -26.68
C ILE A 301 -27.62 4.71 -27.49
N SER A 302 -28.65 3.86 -27.34
CA SER A 302 -28.75 2.58 -28.07
C SER A 302 -28.97 2.75 -29.58
N LEU A 303 -29.67 3.81 -30.03
CA LEU A 303 -30.04 3.98 -31.44
C LEU A 303 -28.95 4.60 -32.32
N ALA A 304 -28.07 5.42 -31.77
CA ALA A 304 -26.96 6.02 -32.51
C ALA A 304 -25.88 4.97 -32.92
N SER A 305 -25.71 3.91 -32.12
CA SER A 305 -24.66 2.91 -32.31
C SER A 305 -24.87 1.98 -33.53
N ARG A 306 -26.10 1.83 -34.04
CA ARG A 306 -26.38 0.97 -35.20
C ARG A 306 -26.03 1.62 -36.53
N ALA A 307 -25.93 2.95 -36.61
CA ALA A 307 -25.65 3.66 -37.86
C ALA A 307 -24.15 3.82 -38.15
N ALA A 308 -23.28 3.69 -37.15
CA ALA A 308 -21.82 3.85 -37.29
C ALA A 308 -21.06 2.54 -37.57
N ALA A 309 -21.77 1.41 -37.72
CA ALA A 309 -21.20 0.06 -37.80
C ALA A 309 -21.12 -0.51 -39.24
N GLU A 310 -20.85 0.31 -40.25
CA GLU A 310 -20.44 -0.19 -41.58
C GLU A 310 -18.93 0.00 -41.81
N PRO A 311 -18.18 -1.07 -42.12
CA PRO A 311 -16.74 -1.00 -42.32
C PRO A 311 -16.43 -0.46 -43.72
N ARG A 312 -15.76 0.70 -43.80
CA ARG A 312 -15.10 1.13 -45.05
C ARG A 312 -13.85 0.27 -45.27
N ALA A 313 -13.95 -0.63 -46.25
CA ALA A 313 -12.86 -1.42 -46.78
C ALA A 313 -11.82 -0.57 -47.52
N ALA A 314 -10.52 -0.77 -47.24
CA ALA A 314 -9.43 -0.73 -48.21
C ALA A 314 -8.11 -1.14 -47.52
N PHE A 315 -7.63 -2.36 -47.77
CA PHE A 315 -6.31 -2.67 -48.36
C PHE A 315 -6.00 -4.17 -48.21
N SER A 316 -5.69 -4.79 -49.34
CA SER A 316 -5.37 -6.21 -49.54
C SER A 316 -3.92 -6.55 -49.18
N ARG A 317 -3.67 -7.76 -48.65
CA ARG A 317 -2.93 -8.85 -49.32
C ARG A 317 -2.71 -10.06 -48.41
N ASP A 318 -3.33 -11.18 -48.80
CA ASP A 318 -2.86 -12.57 -48.86
C ASP A 318 -1.77 -13.07 -47.90
N VAL A 319 -2.15 -14.00 -47.00
CA VAL A 319 -1.42 -15.25 -46.69
C VAL A 319 -2.45 -16.34 -46.30
N PRO A 320 -2.38 -17.58 -46.85
CA PRO A 320 -3.45 -18.57 -46.75
C PRO A 320 -3.48 -19.32 -45.41
N CYS A 321 -4.67 -19.44 -44.81
CA CYS A 321 -4.94 -20.38 -43.71
C CYS A 321 -5.30 -21.75 -44.30
N GLY A 322 -4.45 -22.74 -44.04
CA GLY A 322 -4.74 -24.15 -44.28
C GLY A 322 -5.86 -24.63 -43.38
N ALA A 323 -6.89 -25.19 -44.01
CA ALA A 323 -7.99 -25.92 -43.41
C ALA A 323 -7.50 -27.17 -42.66
N LEU A 324 -8.25 -27.57 -41.62
CA LEU A 324 -8.58 -28.97 -41.37
C LEU A 324 -9.93 -29.04 -40.64
N ASP A 325 -10.89 -29.62 -41.35
CA ASP A 325 -12.21 -30.03 -40.93
C ASP A 325 -12.16 -31.04 -39.77
N ALA A 326 -13.22 -31.07 -38.95
CA ALA A 326 -14.21 -32.15 -38.95
C ALA A 326 -15.00 -32.27 -37.62
N ALA A 327 -16.33 -32.37 -37.80
CA ALA A 327 -17.29 -33.19 -37.06
C ALA A 327 -17.71 -32.81 -35.61
N GLU A 328 -18.85 -32.11 -35.52
CA GLU A 328 -20.17 -32.59 -35.02
C GLU A 328 -20.27 -33.68 -33.91
N PRO A 329 -21.43 -33.85 -33.22
CA PRO A 329 -22.27 -32.85 -32.55
C PRO A 329 -22.88 -33.39 -31.21
N LEU A 330 -23.71 -32.56 -30.57
CA LEU A 330 -24.91 -32.94 -29.76
C LEU A 330 -24.77 -33.85 -28.51
N ALA A 331 -25.13 -33.29 -27.34
CA ALA A 331 -26.05 -33.95 -26.41
C ALA A 331 -26.73 -32.94 -25.49
N ALA A 332 -28.05 -32.86 -25.61
CA ALA A 332 -28.98 -32.18 -24.72
C ALA A 332 -29.32 -33.07 -23.51
N ALA A 333 -29.52 -32.48 -22.33
CA ALA A 333 -30.37 -32.96 -21.23
C ALA A 333 -30.41 -31.84 -20.16
N SER A 334 -31.43 -30.98 -20.17
CA SER A 334 -32.74 -31.15 -19.50
C SER A 334 -32.70 -30.98 -17.99
N LEU A 335 -33.30 -29.85 -17.58
CA LEU A 335 -34.31 -29.72 -16.53
C LEU A 335 -33.95 -30.06 -15.08
N GLY A 336 -34.05 -29.03 -14.25
CA GLY A 336 -34.13 -29.09 -12.80
C GLY A 336 -34.65 -27.77 -12.24
N GLU A 337 -35.93 -27.48 -12.52
CA GLU A 337 -36.71 -26.48 -11.79
C GLU A 337 -36.77 -26.83 -10.30
N ALA A 338 -36.58 -25.84 -9.42
CA ALA A 338 -37.43 -25.56 -8.26
C ALA A 338 -36.72 -24.57 -7.33
N GLY A 339 -37.41 -23.49 -6.95
CA GLY A 339 -36.98 -22.70 -5.78
C GLY A 339 -37.30 -21.22 -5.77
N MET A 340 -38.42 -20.81 -6.35
CA MET A 340 -38.97 -19.46 -6.18
C MET A 340 -39.36 -19.23 -4.71
N ARG A 341 -38.75 -18.24 -4.05
CA ARG A 341 -39.37 -17.52 -2.92
C ARG A 341 -39.20 -16.02 -3.11
N ARG A 342 -40.28 -15.40 -3.58
CA ARG A 342 -40.54 -13.96 -3.50
C ARG A 342 -40.88 -13.59 -2.06
N GLY A 343 -40.34 -12.48 -1.59
CA GLY A 343 -40.82 -11.74 -0.43
C GLY A 343 -40.73 -10.25 -0.75
N SER A 344 -41.87 -9.67 -1.10
CA SER A 344 -42.07 -8.26 -1.41
C SER A 344 -42.46 -7.47 -0.16
N GLY A 345 -42.05 -6.20 -0.09
CA GLY A 345 -42.95 -5.11 0.26
C GLY A 345 -42.85 -4.47 1.65
N GLY A 346 -42.46 -3.19 1.64
CA GLY A 346 -42.87 -2.12 2.57
C GLY A 346 -42.25 -2.17 3.97
N ASP A 347 -41.71 -1.11 4.57
CA ASP A 347 -42.32 0.20 4.72
C ASP A 347 -41.31 1.19 5.32
N GLY A 348 -41.52 2.48 5.05
CA GLY A 348 -40.66 3.57 5.45
C GLY A 348 -40.73 3.92 6.95
N ARG A 349 -39.58 4.22 7.54
CA ARG A 349 -39.50 5.13 8.69
C ARG A 349 -38.18 5.90 8.70
N ALA A 350 -38.31 7.22 8.63
CA ALA A 350 -37.26 8.20 8.80
C ALA A 350 -36.50 7.99 10.12
N VAL A 351 -35.17 7.92 10.06
CA VAL A 351 -34.30 7.97 11.24
C VAL A 351 -33.26 9.07 11.04
N LYS A 352 -33.19 9.88 12.10
CA LYS A 352 -32.44 11.13 12.26
C LYS A 352 -30.97 11.04 11.85
N ARG A 353 -30.55 12.14 11.20
CA ARG A 353 -29.19 12.60 10.94
C ARG A 353 -28.38 12.58 12.24
N ASP A 354 -27.36 11.72 12.32
CA ASP A 354 -26.39 11.70 13.41
C ASP A 354 -24.98 11.70 12.81
N GLU A 355 -24.32 12.85 12.91
CA GLU A 355 -22.92 13.05 12.55
C GLU A 355 -22.02 12.22 13.47
N ARG A 356 -21.62 11.03 13.02
CA ARG A 356 -20.48 10.31 13.59
C ARG A 356 -19.53 9.86 12.50
N THR A 357 -18.57 10.75 12.25
CA THR A 357 -17.21 10.47 11.78
C THR A 357 -16.86 8.99 11.73
N SER A 358 -16.75 8.48 10.50
CA SER A 358 -16.21 7.17 10.15
C SER A 358 -14.75 7.06 10.62
N ARG A 359 -14.55 6.54 11.84
CA ARG A 359 -13.26 6.01 12.27
C ARG A 359 -13.11 4.61 11.68
N SER A 360 -12.30 4.52 10.62
CA SER A 360 -11.73 3.27 10.13
C SER A 360 -11.15 2.45 11.29
N PRO A 361 -11.47 1.14 11.41
CA PRO A 361 -10.84 0.27 12.39
C PRO A 361 -9.45 -0.11 11.86
N SER A 362 -8.44 0.69 12.19
CA SER A 362 -7.07 0.21 12.15
C SER A 362 -6.96 -0.99 13.09
N ARG A 363 -6.73 -2.17 12.50
CA ARG A 363 -6.45 -3.42 13.20
C ARG A 363 -5.36 -3.17 14.25
N ARG A 364 -5.75 -3.19 15.53
CA ARG A 364 -4.86 -3.01 16.67
C ARG A 364 -3.91 -4.20 16.78
N ALA A 365 -2.62 -3.93 16.62
CA ALA A 365 -1.58 -4.77 17.18
C ALA A 365 -1.65 -4.69 18.72
N GLY A 366 -1.78 -5.85 19.38
CA GLY A 366 -1.48 -6.06 20.81
C GLY A 366 -2.43 -5.43 21.84
N THR A 367 -3.64 -5.95 22.03
CA THR A 367 -4.52 -5.53 23.13
C THR A 367 -4.22 -6.27 24.43
N GLY A 368 -3.09 -5.94 25.07
CA GLY A 368 -2.91 -6.17 26.51
C GLY A 368 -3.62 -5.07 27.33
N PRO A 369 -4.06 -5.35 28.57
CA PRO A 369 -4.74 -4.35 29.42
C PRO A 369 -3.86 -3.12 29.72
N LEU A 370 -2.54 -3.29 29.79
CA LEU A 370 -1.56 -2.21 29.96
C LEU A 370 -1.52 -1.22 28.78
N ALA A 371 -1.81 -1.68 27.56
CA ALA A 371 -1.85 -0.80 26.39
C ALA A 371 -3.05 0.17 26.41
N SER A 372 -4.05 -0.08 27.26
CA SER A 372 -5.23 0.77 27.41
C SER A 372 -5.09 1.89 28.44
N LEU A 373 -4.03 1.86 29.25
CA LEU A 373 -3.75 2.84 30.30
C LEU A 373 -2.97 4.04 29.75
N ASP A 374 -3.03 5.17 30.47
CA ASP A 374 -2.24 6.36 30.15
C ASP A 374 -0.74 6.04 30.32
N PRO A 375 0.08 6.25 29.27
CA PRO A 375 1.51 5.96 29.31
C PRO A 375 2.27 6.61 30.46
N ARG A 376 1.81 7.78 30.96
CA ARG A 376 2.44 8.49 32.09
C ARG A 376 2.30 7.72 33.38
N ALA A 377 1.10 7.19 33.65
CA ALA A 377 0.83 6.40 34.85
C ALA A 377 1.65 5.12 34.86
N VAL A 378 1.79 4.46 33.70
CA VAL A 378 2.62 3.27 33.57
C VAL A 378 4.10 3.60 33.79
N TRP A 379 4.61 4.70 33.22
CA TRP A 379 5.99 5.12 33.41
C TRP A 379 6.30 5.51 34.86
N LEU A 380 5.41 6.26 35.51
CA LEU A 380 5.56 6.64 36.92
C LEU A 380 5.56 5.41 37.84
N SER A 381 4.64 4.48 37.59
CA SER A 381 4.55 3.20 38.31
C SER A 381 5.82 2.36 38.14
N TYR A 382 6.37 2.31 36.93
CA TYR A 382 7.65 1.65 36.65
C TYR A 382 8.80 2.27 37.45
N VAL A 383 8.94 3.60 37.42
CA VAL A 383 10.01 4.30 38.16
C VAL A 383 9.91 4.03 39.66
N MET A 384 8.72 4.16 40.25
CA MET A 384 8.53 3.90 41.68
C MET A 384 8.87 2.47 42.08
N LEU A 385 8.40 1.48 41.30
CA LEU A 385 8.69 0.08 41.59
C LEU A 385 10.18 -0.24 41.37
N SER A 386 10.82 0.34 40.35
CA SER A 386 12.25 0.14 40.09
C SER A 386 13.12 0.67 41.23
N LEU A 387 12.80 1.86 41.76
CA LEU A 387 13.49 2.44 42.91
C LEU A 387 13.30 1.59 44.17
N ALA A 388 12.08 1.09 44.41
CA ALA A 388 11.81 0.21 45.55
C ALA A 388 12.61 -1.09 45.46
N ILE A 389 12.64 -1.76 44.30
CA ILE A 389 13.42 -2.98 44.10
C ILE A 389 14.91 -2.74 44.32
N PHE A 390 15.42 -1.57 43.91
CA PHE A 390 16.83 -1.22 44.08
C PHE A 390 17.21 -0.94 45.53
N ALA A 391 16.26 -0.51 46.36
CA ALA A 391 16.46 -0.20 47.77
C ALA A 391 16.50 -1.45 48.68
N LEU A 392 16.02 -2.61 48.21
CA LEU A 392 15.94 -3.85 48.99
C LEU A 392 17.31 -4.34 49.44
N ARG A 393 17.46 -4.71 50.71
CA ARG A 393 18.71 -5.26 51.28
C ARG A 393 18.62 -6.75 51.62
N GLU A 394 17.41 -7.27 51.78
CA GLU A 394 17.15 -8.65 52.21
C GLU A 394 16.68 -9.58 51.08
N TRP A 395 17.04 -10.86 51.17
CA TRP A 395 16.64 -11.89 50.20
C TRP A 395 15.11 -12.12 50.17
N SER A 396 14.46 -11.98 51.31
CA SER A 396 13.00 -11.96 51.47
C SER A 396 12.36 -10.88 50.58
N GLY A 397 12.95 -9.68 50.59
CA GLY A 397 12.54 -8.55 49.75
C GLY A 397 12.72 -8.84 48.26
N VAL A 398 13.84 -9.43 47.85
CA VAL A 398 14.08 -9.79 46.44
C VAL A 398 13.08 -10.83 45.94
N ALA A 399 12.74 -11.83 46.77
CA ALA A 399 11.71 -12.81 46.44
C ALA A 399 10.32 -12.15 46.31
N ALA A 400 9.97 -11.25 47.24
CA ALA A 400 8.72 -10.49 47.19
C ALA A 400 8.65 -9.60 45.92
N ALA A 401 9.73 -8.90 45.58
CA ALA A 401 9.84 -8.15 44.34
C ALA A 401 9.70 -9.04 43.10
N GLY A 402 10.28 -10.24 43.11
CA GLY A 402 10.12 -11.24 42.05
C GLY A 402 8.66 -11.60 41.81
N ALA A 403 7.89 -11.82 42.89
CA ALA A 403 6.45 -12.07 42.81
C ALA A 403 5.68 -10.88 42.21
N VAL A 404 6.02 -9.65 42.60
CA VAL A 404 5.43 -8.42 42.05
C VAL A 404 5.71 -8.28 40.56
N VAL A 405 6.96 -8.51 40.12
CA VAL A 405 7.34 -8.44 38.69
C VAL A 405 6.62 -9.54 37.89
N ALA A 406 6.54 -10.76 38.42
CA ALA A 406 5.80 -11.86 37.79
C ALA A 406 4.30 -11.53 37.64
N ALA A 407 3.68 -10.98 38.69
CA ALA A 407 2.30 -10.54 38.66
C ALA A 407 2.07 -9.43 37.62
N ALA A 408 2.96 -8.44 37.55
CA ALA A 408 2.89 -7.36 36.56
C ALA A 408 2.98 -7.87 35.11
N LEU A 409 3.87 -8.82 34.84
CA LEU A 409 4.02 -9.45 33.53
C LEU A 409 2.81 -10.32 33.15
N ALA A 410 2.24 -11.05 34.12
CA ALA A 410 1.05 -11.88 33.95
C ALA A 410 -0.20 -11.03 33.68
N LEU A 411 -0.43 -9.98 34.49
CA LEU A 411 -1.49 -8.98 34.30
C LEU A 411 -1.35 -8.29 32.94
N GLY A 412 -0.12 -8.01 32.50
CA GLY A 412 0.17 -7.45 31.19
C GLY A 412 -0.07 -8.38 30.00
N ARG A 413 -0.28 -9.68 30.24
CA ARG A 413 -0.32 -10.75 29.23
C ARG A 413 0.91 -10.72 28.30
N ILE A 414 2.07 -10.40 28.85
CA ILE A 414 3.31 -10.22 28.07
C ILE A 414 3.99 -11.58 27.91
N SER A 415 4.04 -12.09 26.68
CA SER A 415 4.70 -13.37 26.40
C SER A 415 6.23 -13.22 26.37
N LEU A 416 6.92 -13.71 27.39
CA LEU A 416 8.39 -13.74 27.44
C LEU A 416 9.04 -14.81 26.55
N ARG A 417 8.23 -15.63 25.86
CA ARG A 417 8.73 -16.76 25.03
C ARG A 417 9.78 -16.33 24.00
N ARG A 418 9.62 -15.13 23.43
CA ARG A 418 10.51 -14.57 22.41
C ARG A 418 11.90 -14.17 22.96
N TRP A 419 12.02 -13.97 24.28
CA TRP A 419 13.22 -13.48 24.95
C TRP A 419 13.89 -14.50 25.87
N ARG A 420 13.44 -15.77 25.87
CA ARG A 420 13.98 -16.83 26.75
C ARG A 420 15.51 -16.95 26.68
N ALA A 421 16.08 -16.84 25.49
CA ALA A 421 17.54 -16.90 25.30
C ALA A 421 18.27 -15.74 26.00
N ALA A 422 17.73 -14.52 25.90
CA ALA A 422 18.32 -13.34 26.55
C ALA A 422 18.18 -13.39 28.08
N ILE A 423 17.02 -13.82 28.58
CA ILE A 423 16.76 -13.99 30.02
C ILE A 423 17.71 -15.03 30.61
N PHE A 424 17.85 -16.18 29.95
CA PHE A 424 18.78 -17.23 30.37
C PHE A 424 20.24 -16.76 30.32
N GLY A 425 20.64 -16.07 29.25
CA GLY A 425 21.98 -15.52 29.10
C GLY A 425 22.34 -14.56 30.23
N PHE A 426 21.42 -13.68 30.62
CA PHE A 426 21.65 -12.76 31.74
C PHE A 426 21.72 -13.49 33.09
N ALA A 427 20.85 -14.48 33.34
CA ALA A 427 20.89 -15.27 34.57
C ALA A 427 22.22 -16.02 34.72
N LEU A 428 22.73 -16.59 33.63
CA LEU A 428 24.04 -17.24 33.60
C LEU A 428 25.18 -16.23 33.83
N PHE A 429 25.12 -15.06 33.18
CA PHE A 429 26.09 -13.99 33.38
C PHE A 429 26.13 -13.52 34.84
N THR A 430 24.97 -13.33 35.46
CA THR A 430 24.85 -13.00 36.88
C THR A 430 25.55 -14.04 37.75
N LEU A 431 25.28 -15.33 37.53
CA LEU A 431 25.89 -16.40 38.32
C LEU A 431 27.42 -16.46 38.15
N LEU A 432 27.92 -16.25 36.93
CA LEU A 432 29.35 -16.20 36.64
C LEU A 432 30.04 -15.01 37.32
N VAL A 433 29.45 -13.82 37.22
CA VAL A 433 30.00 -12.61 37.86
C VAL A 433 29.98 -12.73 39.38
N SER A 434 28.94 -13.33 39.95
CA SER A 434 28.88 -13.58 41.39
C SER A 434 29.91 -14.62 41.83
N ALA A 435 30.10 -15.70 41.06
CA ALA A 435 31.15 -16.69 41.30
C ALA A 435 32.55 -16.05 41.26
N LEU A 436 32.82 -15.19 40.28
CA LEU A 436 34.08 -14.47 40.15
C LEU A 436 34.32 -13.51 41.32
N ALA A 437 33.29 -12.79 41.76
CA ALA A 437 33.36 -11.90 42.92
C ALA A 437 33.63 -12.65 44.24
N GLY A 438 33.27 -13.93 44.31
CA GLY A 438 33.55 -14.81 45.45
C GLY A 438 35.01 -15.26 45.52
N ILE A 439 35.80 -15.15 44.46
CA ILE A 439 37.21 -15.58 44.45
C ILE A 439 38.07 -14.46 45.03
N GLY A 440 38.60 -14.66 46.24
CA GLY A 440 39.58 -13.74 46.82
C GLY A 440 40.93 -13.80 46.10
N TRP A 441 41.74 -12.75 46.24
CA TRP A 441 43.09 -12.67 45.65
C TRP A 441 43.98 -13.88 46.05
N ASN A 442 43.73 -14.45 47.23
CA ASN A 442 44.48 -15.59 47.77
C ASN A 442 43.94 -16.96 47.30
N GLY A 443 43.01 -17.00 46.34
CA GLY A 443 42.38 -18.23 45.84
C GLY A 443 41.33 -18.83 46.77
N THR A 444 41.05 -18.20 47.93
CA THR A 444 40.00 -18.63 48.85
C THR A 444 38.63 -18.12 48.42
N PHE A 445 37.62 -18.99 48.49
CA PHE A 445 36.25 -18.64 48.13
C PHE A 445 35.53 -17.97 49.30
N ARG A 446 35.23 -16.68 49.15
CA ARG A 446 34.45 -15.88 50.09
C ARG A 446 32.97 -15.96 49.74
N ILE A 447 32.27 -16.83 50.46
CA ILE A 447 30.82 -17.04 50.32
C ILE A 447 30.05 -15.74 50.52
N ASP A 448 30.47 -14.86 51.43
CA ASP A 448 29.80 -13.57 51.66
C ASP A 448 29.85 -12.64 50.46
N ALA A 449 31.02 -12.58 49.78
CA ALA A 449 31.20 -11.75 48.59
C ALA A 449 30.39 -12.28 47.40
N PHE A 450 30.29 -13.60 47.27
CA PHE A 450 29.40 -14.26 46.31
C PHE A 450 27.95 -13.87 46.53
N TRP A 451 27.44 -14.01 47.76
CA TRP A 451 26.04 -13.68 48.08
C TRP A 451 25.74 -12.19 47.91
N MET A 452 26.65 -11.32 48.30
CA MET A 452 26.48 -9.87 48.14
C MET A 452 26.41 -9.46 46.66
N SER A 453 27.27 -10.06 45.82
CA SER A 453 27.24 -9.86 44.37
C SER A 453 25.96 -10.43 43.74
N LEU A 454 25.56 -11.64 44.12
CA LEU A 454 24.35 -12.31 43.60
C LEU A 454 23.10 -11.54 43.98
N HIS A 455 23.03 -11.03 45.21
CA HIS A 455 21.94 -10.20 45.68
C HIS A 455 21.83 -8.90 44.87
N SER A 456 22.96 -8.22 44.63
CA SER A 456 23.00 -7.01 43.82
C SER A 456 22.53 -7.25 42.38
N MET A 457 23.02 -8.33 41.76
CA MET A 457 22.69 -8.70 40.39
C MET A 457 21.26 -9.23 40.22
N ALA A 458 20.70 -9.88 41.24
CA ALA A 458 19.30 -10.30 41.24
C ALA A 458 18.34 -9.09 41.20
N ARG A 459 18.67 -8.01 41.95
CA ARG A 459 17.87 -6.77 41.93
C ARG A 459 17.90 -6.09 40.56
N THR A 460 19.08 -5.96 39.94
CA THR A 460 19.20 -5.37 38.59
C THR A 460 18.48 -6.22 37.54
N PHE A 461 18.51 -7.54 37.67
CA PHE A 461 17.76 -8.46 36.81
C PHE A 461 16.24 -8.25 36.90
N LEU A 462 15.70 -8.09 38.11
CA LEU A 462 14.27 -7.83 38.31
C LEU A 462 13.83 -6.49 37.70
N VAL A 463 14.63 -5.43 37.84
CA VAL A 463 14.37 -4.14 37.20
C VAL A 463 14.41 -4.26 35.68
N MET A 464 15.37 -5.00 35.12
CA MET A 464 15.46 -5.24 33.68
C MET A 464 14.24 -6.00 33.15
N LEU A 465 13.77 -7.04 33.86
CA LEU A 465 12.56 -7.79 33.48
C LEU A 465 11.31 -6.91 33.47
N LEU A 466 11.18 -6.04 34.48
CA LEU A 466 10.09 -5.07 34.54
C LEU A 466 10.15 -4.07 33.37
N GLY A 467 11.35 -3.58 33.02
CA GLY A 467 11.58 -2.66 31.91
C GLY A 467 11.32 -3.28 30.53
N LEU A 468 11.68 -4.56 30.35
CA LEU A 468 11.36 -5.32 29.14
C LEU A 468 9.83 -5.46 28.96
N GLY A 469 9.10 -5.68 30.07
CA GLY A 469 7.64 -5.70 30.06
C GLY A 469 7.04 -4.38 29.57
N LEU A 470 7.58 -3.25 30.03
CA LEU A 470 7.15 -1.91 29.62
C LEU A 470 7.37 -1.66 28.12
N ALA A 471 8.56 -2.01 27.60
CA ALA A 471 8.93 -1.82 26.20
C ALA A 471 8.05 -2.64 25.24
N MET A 472 7.54 -3.79 25.70
CA MET A 472 6.59 -4.62 24.95
C MET A 472 5.15 -4.10 25.02
N ALA A 473 4.79 -3.40 26.09
CA ALA A 473 3.43 -2.90 26.32
C ALA A 473 3.18 -1.51 25.69
N ILE A 474 4.20 -0.67 25.58
CA ILE A 474 4.09 0.71 25.10
C ILE A 474 4.91 0.90 23.83
N THR A 475 4.29 1.45 22.79
CA THR A 475 5.00 1.78 21.55
C THR A 475 6.00 2.93 21.78
N PRO A 476 7.14 2.97 21.07
CA PRO A 476 8.16 4.03 21.24
C PRO A 476 7.59 5.45 21.12
N LEU A 477 6.61 5.64 20.24
CA LEU A 477 5.88 6.90 20.05
C LEU A 477 5.04 7.30 21.28
N ARG A 478 4.39 6.35 21.96
CA ARG A 478 3.61 6.63 23.18
C ARG A 478 4.52 6.89 24.37
N LEU A 479 5.63 6.17 24.49
CA LEU A 479 6.66 6.40 25.52
C LEU A 479 7.27 7.80 25.38
N LYS A 480 7.56 8.22 24.15
CA LYS A 480 8.04 9.57 23.90
C LYS A 480 7.02 10.64 24.31
N ARG A 481 5.76 10.49 23.92
CA ARG A 481 4.68 11.43 24.29
C ARG A 481 4.44 11.49 25.80
N SER A 482 4.64 10.39 26.51
CA SER A 482 4.50 10.37 27.98
C SER A 482 5.57 11.22 28.65
N LEU A 483 6.82 11.14 28.17
CA LEU A 483 7.93 11.97 28.62
C LEU A 483 7.68 13.45 28.31
N GLU A 484 7.16 13.77 27.13
CA GLU A 484 6.75 15.14 26.76
C GLU A 484 5.74 15.75 27.74
N LEU A 485 4.72 14.98 28.10
CA LEU A 485 3.67 15.44 28.99
C LEU A 485 4.13 15.54 30.45
N LEU A 486 5.03 14.66 30.89
CA LEU A 486 5.62 14.70 32.23
C LEU A 486 6.55 15.92 32.41
N LEU A 487 7.29 16.30 31.36
CA LEU A 487 8.18 17.46 31.37
C LEU A 487 7.46 18.78 31.07
N SER A 488 6.16 18.76 30.75
CA SER A 488 5.38 19.97 30.48
C SER A 488 4.97 20.68 31.78
N VAL A 489 5.26 21.97 31.89
CA VAL A 489 4.87 22.81 33.05
C VAL A 489 3.76 23.76 32.59
N ARG A 490 2.61 23.77 33.27
CA ARG A 490 1.45 24.63 32.90
C ARG A 490 0.94 24.47 31.46
N GLY A 491 1.25 23.34 30.80
CA GLY A 491 0.85 23.10 29.41
C GLY A 491 1.80 23.69 28.37
N THR A 492 2.92 24.28 28.79
CA THR A 492 4.01 24.71 27.91
C THR A 492 5.26 23.87 28.19
N LEU A 493 5.95 23.45 27.12
CA LEU A 493 7.23 22.76 27.22
C LEU A 493 8.36 23.79 27.24
N PRO A 494 9.33 23.70 28.17
CA PRO A 494 10.55 24.50 28.14
C PRO A 494 11.28 24.35 26.78
N VAL A 495 11.91 25.41 26.28
CA VAL A 495 12.57 25.43 24.95
C VAL A 495 13.61 24.31 24.80
N LEU A 496 14.36 24.01 25.87
CA LEU A 496 15.32 22.90 25.88
C LEU A 496 14.62 21.53 25.72
N ALA A 497 13.52 21.33 26.44
CA ALA A 497 12.72 20.11 26.32
C ALA A 497 12.09 19.98 24.91
N GLN A 498 11.67 21.09 24.29
CA GLN A 498 11.15 21.08 22.92
C GLN A 498 12.20 20.61 21.91
N LYS A 499 13.44 21.12 22.01
CA LYS A 499 14.55 20.70 21.13
C LYS A 499 14.83 19.21 21.30
N ILE A 500 14.97 18.74 22.54
CA ILE A 500 15.19 17.32 22.84
C ILE A 500 14.06 16.44 22.30
N VAL A 501 12.81 16.86 22.54
CA VAL A 501 11.61 16.16 22.10
C VAL A 501 11.55 16.09 20.58
N LEU A 502 11.75 17.20 19.87
CA LEU A 502 11.74 17.23 18.42
C LEU A 502 12.81 16.31 17.85
N THR A 503 14.05 16.41 18.35
CA THR A 503 15.17 15.53 17.96
C THR A 503 14.83 14.06 18.20
N LEU A 504 14.30 13.70 19.37
CA LEU A 504 13.89 12.34 19.69
C LEU A 504 12.71 11.89 18.80
N THR A 505 11.83 12.80 18.39
CA THR A 505 10.68 12.51 17.51
C THR A 505 11.17 12.10 16.15
N LEU A 506 12.09 12.91 15.63
CA LEU A 506 12.68 12.71 14.34
C LEU A 506 13.42 11.38 14.37
N ILE A 507 14.33 11.16 15.32
CA ILE A 507 15.06 9.89 15.45
C ILE A 507 14.10 8.69 15.46
N VAL A 508 13.09 8.67 16.34
CA VAL A 508 12.15 7.53 16.43
C VAL A 508 11.31 7.34 15.16
N ARG A 509 10.97 8.43 14.45
CA ARG A 509 10.22 8.37 13.19
C ARG A 509 11.10 7.97 12.01
N PHE A 510 12.36 8.34 12.05
CA PHE A 510 13.34 8.05 11.01
C PHE A 510 13.91 6.64 11.13
N ILE A 511 14.10 6.08 12.33
CA ILE A 511 14.65 4.72 12.51
C ILE A 511 13.93 3.67 11.64
N PRO A 512 12.59 3.57 11.65
CA PRO A 512 11.88 2.61 10.81
C PRO A 512 12.11 2.85 9.32
N VAL A 513 12.20 4.12 8.90
CA VAL A 513 12.39 4.48 7.49
C VAL A 513 13.83 4.21 7.04
N LEU A 514 14.81 4.52 7.88
CA LEU A 514 16.21 4.16 7.66
C LEU A 514 16.36 2.64 7.54
N LEU A 515 15.65 1.89 8.38
CA LEU A 515 15.67 0.43 8.33
C LEU A 515 14.99 -0.11 7.06
N SER A 516 13.88 0.50 6.61
CA SER A 516 13.23 0.09 5.36
C SER A 516 14.08 0.42 4.13
N GLU A 517 14.72 1.59 4.10
CA GLU A 517 15.66 1.98 3.04
C GLU A 517 16.90 1.08 3.02
N TRP A 518 17.45 0.75 4.19
CA TRP A 518 18.52 -0.25 4.30
C TRP A 518 18.12 -1.59 3.69
N GLN A 519 16.94 -2.11 4.05
CA GLN A 519 16.43 -3.38 3.52
C GLN A 519 16.15 -3.33 2.02
N ARG A 520 15.77 -2.17 1.48
CA ARG A 520 15.54 -1.95 0.07
C ARG A 520 16.86 -1.98 -0.71
N PHE A 521 17.83 -1.17 -0.31
CA PHE A 521 19.15 -1.17 -0.95
C PHE A 521 19.92 -2.48 -0.78
N ALA A 522 19.78 -3.15 0.37
CA ALA A 522 20.35 -4.48 0.57
C ALA A 522 19.76 -5.48 -0.44
N ARG A 523 18.44 -5.46 -0.68
CA ARG A 523 17.81 -6.31 -1.70
C ARG A 523 18.28 -5.97 -3.11
N PHE A 524 18.45 -4.70 -3.43
CA PHE A 524 18.99 -4.27 -4.71
C PHE A 524 20.45 -4.68 -4.92
N ALA A 525 21.30 -4.56 -3.91
CA ALA A 525 22.68 -5.02 -4.01
C ALA A 525 22.76 -6.54 -4.20
N ILE A 526 21.89 -7.30 -3.54
CA ILE A 526 21.78 -8.76 -3.76
C ILE A 526 21.28 -9.07 -5.18
N ALA A 527 20.36 -8.30 -5.72
CA ALA A 527 19.87 -8.49 -7.09
C ALA A 527 20.94 -8.15 -8.15
N ARG A 528 21.84 -7.20 -7.87
CA ARG A 528 22.94 -6.80 -8.76
C ARG A 528 24.12 -7.75 -8.72
N ASP A 529 24.37 -8.41 -7.60
CA ASP A 529 25.58 -9.21 -7.37
C ASP A 529 25.27 -10.71 -7.51
N LYS A 530 25.81 -11.38 -8.54
CA LYS A 530 25.61 -12.82 -8.79
C LYS A 530 26.27 -13.71 -7.72
N GLU A 531 27.09 -13.16 -6.82
CA GLU A 531 27.81 -13.93 -5.82
C GLU A 531 27.12 -13.93 -4.45
N THR A 532 26.41 -15.02 -4.17
CA THR A 532 25.82 -15.34 -2.86
C THR A 532 26.86 -15.87 -1.85
N GLY A 533 28.09 -15.34 -1.86
CA GLY A 533 29.15 -15.78 -0.94
C GLY A 533 28.80 -15.45 0.51
N ARG A 534 28.93 -16.42 1.43
CA ARG A 534 28.77 -16.24 2.89
C ARG A 534 30.05 -15.77 3.61
N SER A 535 31.09 -15.40 2.87
CA SER A 535 32.38 -14.98 3.42
C SER A 535 32.33 -13.56 4.01
N ALA A 536 33.02 -13.34 5.13
CA ALA A 536 33.14 -12.03 5.77
C ALA A 536 33.69 -10.93 4.82
N GLY A 537 34.61 -11.28 3.90
CA GLY A 537 35.14 -10.35 2.90
C GLY A 537 34.10 -9.89 1.87
N SER A 538 33.18 -10.79 1.49
CA SER A 538 32.06 -10.45 0.59
C SER A 538 30.98 -9.60 1.29
N ALA A 539 30.87 -9.66 2.63
CA ALA A 539 29.98 -8.80 3.41
C ALA A 539 30.46 -7.34 3.39
N ILE A 540 31.77 -7.10 3.57
CA ILE A 540 32.37 -5.75 3.51
C ILE A 540 32.20 -5.13 2.13
N ARG A 541 32.41 -5.92 1.06
CA ARG A 541 32.24 -5.44 -0.32
C ARG A 541 30.79 -5.10 -0.65
N ARG A 542 29.82 -5.88 -0.14
CA ARG A 542 28.38 -5.57 -0.22
C ARG A 542 28.02 -4.29 0.50
N ILE A 543 28.53 -4.08 1.73
CA ILE A 543 28.30 -2.85 2.49
C ILE A 543 28.75 -1.63 1.69
N ARG A 544 29.94 -1.70 1.07
CA ARG A 544 30.47 -0.61 0.23
C ARG A 544 29.61 -0.34 -1.01
N GLY A 545 29.00 -1.39 -1.60
CA GLY A 545 28.06 -1.26 -2.72
C GLY A 545 26.70 -0.64 -2.34
N THR A 546 26.23 -0.89 -1.11
CA THR A 546 24.95 -0.35 -0.59
C THR A 546 25.07 1.01 0.09
N ALA A 547 26.26 1.36 0.59
CA ALA A 547 26.45 2.53 1.43
C ALA A 547 26.15 3.84 0.70
N MET A 548 26.62 4.00 -0.55
CA MET A 548 26.45 5.26 -1.26
C MET A 548 24.99 5.53 -1.69
N PRO A 549 24.25 4.57 -2.27
CA PRO A 549 22.81 4.74 -2.52
C PRO A 549 22.01 5.02 -1.25
N LEU A 550 22.34 4.36 -0.14
CA LEU A 550 21.71 4.60 1.15
C LEU A 550 21.96 6.02 1.65
N LEU A 551 23.21 6.50 1.62
CA LEU A 551 23.56 7.86 2.03
C LEU A 551 22.81 8.88 1.18
N LEU A 552 22.73 8.67 -0.14
CA LEU A 552 21.99 9.56 -1.03
C LEU A 552 20.48 9.54 -0.75
N GLY A 553 19.91 8.36 -0.47
CA GLY A 553 18.52 8.21 -0.04
C GLY A 553 18.24 8.94 1.29
N LEU A 554 19.18 8.84 2.24
CA LEU A 554 19.14 9.57 3.52
C LEU A 554 19.14 11.08 3.33
N PHE A 555 19.99 11.60 2.44
CA PHE A 555 20.05 13.04 2.13
C PHE A 555 18.72 13.54 1.53
N ARG A 556 18.17 12.86 0.53
CA ARG A 556 16.85 13.21 -0.05
C ARG A 556 15.73 13.16 0.97
N MET A 557 15.72 12.14 1.82
CA MET A 557 14.71 12.02 2.87
C MET A 557 14.85 13.16 3.90
N GLY A 558 16.08 13.55 4.22
CA GLY A 558 16.38 14.71 5.04
C GLY A 558 15.78 15.99 4.47
N GLU A 559 16.00 16.26 3.19
CA GLU A 559 15.41 17.43 2.49
C GLU A 559 13.87 17.39 2.48
N GLN A 560 13.28 16.24 2.15
CA GLN A 560 11.81 16.09 2.14
C GLN A 560 11.20 16.34 3.51
N VAL A 561 11.84 15.88 4.58
CA VAL A 561 11.36 16.11 5.94
C VAL A 561 11.60 17.55 6.38
N ALA A 562 12.73 18.16 6.02
CA ALA A 562 12.98 19.59 6.28
C ALA A 562 11.89 20.45 5.64
N PHE A 563 11.61 20.23 4.34
CA PHE A 563 10.56 20.92 3.61
C PHE A 563 9.16 20.66 4.20
N ALA A 564 8.87 19.42 4.60
CA ALA A 564 7.61 19.07 5.25
C ALA A 564 7.45 19.67 6.66
N LEU A 565 8.55 19.95 7.36
CA LEU A 565 8.54 20.63 8.66
C LEU A 565 8.37 22.14 8.49
N GLU A 566 9.06 22.75 7.52
CA GLU A 566 8.93 24.17 7.16
C GLU A 566 7.52 24.51 6.68
N SER A 567 6.96 23.72 5.77
CA SER A 567 5.57 23.86 5.30
C SER A 567 4.52 23.69 6.40
N ARG A 568 4.87 22.97 7.48
CA ARG A 568 4.04 22.85 8.69
C ARG A 568 4.28 23.97 9.72
N GLY A 569 5.11 24.95 9.40
CA GLY A 569 5.40 26.10 10.25
C GLY A 569 6.28 25.77 11.46
N VAL A 570 7.01 24.66 11.44
CA VAL A 570 7.99 24.32 12.49
C VAL A 570 9.14 25.31 12.40
N GLY A 571 9.25 26.20 13.39
CA GLY A 571 10.21 27.31 13.42
C GLY A 571 9.59 28.71 13.31
N SER A 572 8.32 28.83 12.89
CA SER A 572 7.63 30.12 12.70
C SER A 572 6.88 30.62 13.94
N ARG A 573 6.45 29.74 14.86
CA ARG A 573 5.72 30.12 16.10
C ARG A 573 6.52 29.80 17.36
N LYS A 574 6.59 30.76 18.29
CA LYS A 574 7.31 30.66 19.58
C LYS A 574 6.74 29.60 20.54
N THR A 575 5.48 29.15 20.35
CA THR A 575 4.82 28.15 21.22
C THR A 575 3.76 27.35 20.47
N PRO A 576 4.05 26.14 19.97
CA PRO A 576 3.01 25.25 19.48
C PRO A 576 2.18 24.69 20.65
N ALA A 577 0.86 24.84 20.58
CA ALA A 577 -0.06 24.25 21.56
C ALA A 577 -0.13 22.73 21.34
N LEU A 578 0.20 21.95 22.36
CA LEU A 578 0.03 20.50 22.34
C LEU A 578 -1.47 20.16 22.36
N ALA A 579 -1.96 19.44 21.35
CA ALA A 579 -3.29 18.85 21.38
C ALA A 579 -3.35 17.78 22.50
N ARG A 580 -3.95 18.14 23.65
CA ARG A 580 -4.22 17.22 24.77
C ARG A 580 -5.29 16.20 24.34
N THR A 581 -4.85 15.07 23.80
CA THR A 581 -5.77 14.00 23.35
C THR A 581 -5.94 12.87 24.37
N GLU A 582 -5.04 12.72 25.36
CA GLU A 582 -5.15 11.67 26.38
C GLU A 582 -5.67 12.24 27.71
N ARG A 583 -6.90 11.86 28.07
CA ARG A 583 -7.56 12.23 29.34
C ARG A 583 -7.14 11.23 30.41
N TRP A 584 -6.45 11.70 31.44
CA TRP A 584 -6.13 10.93 32.65
C TRP A 584 -7.42 10.38 33.27
N ARG A 585 -7.53 9.06 33.45
CA ARG A 585 -8.73 8.39 33.98
C ARG A 585 -8.50 7.95 35.42
N LYS A 586 -9.60 7.69 36.15
CA LYS A 586 -9.54 7.15 37.53
C LYS A 586 -8.73 5.84 37.63
N ARG A 587 -8.73 5.02 36.58
CA ARG A 587 -7.95 3.77 36.50
C ARG A 587 -6.43 4.03 36.45
N ASP A 588 -6.01 5.15 35.87
CA ASP A 588 -4.59 5.54 35.79
C ASP A 588 -4.07 6.00 37.15
N SER A 589 -4.88 6.78 37.90
CA SER A 589 -4.59 7.11 39.30
C SER A 589 -4.52 5.88 40.19
N ALA A 590 -5.44 4.91 39.99
CA ALA A 590 -5.45 3.67 40.76
C ALA A 590 -4.16 2.86 40.53
N LEU A 591 -3.68 2.76 39.29
CA LEU A 591 -2.41 2.08 38.99
C LEU A 591 -1.24 2.72 39.75
N VAL A 592 -1.13 4.05 39.69
CA VAL A 592 -0.06 4.78 40.38
C VAL A 592 -0.14 4.59 41.89
N LEU A 593 -1.32 4.70 42.49
CA LEU A 593 -1.52 4.53 43.92
C LEU A 593 -1.21 3.11 44.40
N VAL A 594 -1.66 2.08 43.66
CA VAL A 594 -1.35 0.69 43.97
C VAL A 594 0.15 0.43 43.85
N SER A 595 0.80 0.96 42.80
CA SER A 595 2.24 0.80 42.61
C SER A 595 3.04 1.52 43.70
N ALA A 596 2.59 2.70 44.15
CA ALA A 596 3.18 3.43 45.26
C ALA A 596 2.99 2.69 46.59
N ALA A 597 1.83 2.09 46.84
CA ALA A 597 1.56 1.29 48.03
C ALA A 597 2.44 0.02 48.07
N ILE A 598 2.58 -0.68 46.93
CA ILE A 598 3.47 -1.84 46.82
C ILE A 598 4.92 -1.43 47.01
N ALA A 599 5.37 -0.34 46.38
CA ALA A 599 6.71 0.19 46.56
C ALA A 599 6.97 0.58 48.02
N GLY A 600 6.02 1.23 48.69
CA GLY A 600 6.11 1.58 50.11
C GLY A 600 6.12 0.37 51.02
N ALA A 601 5.32 -0.66 50.74
CA ALA A 601 5.32 -1.91 51.51
C ALA A 601 6.64 -2.67 51.35
N LEU A 602 7.16 -2.77 50.12
CA LEU A 602 8.48 -3.34 49.86
C LEU A 602 9.57 -2.57 50.58
N TRP A 603 9.45 -1.24 50.63
CA TRP A 603 10.42 -0.40 51.31
C TRP A 603 10.35 -0.58 52.83
N LEU A 604 9.17 -0.46 53.45
CA LEU A 604 9.01 -0.55 54.90
C LEU A 604 9.33 -1.93 55.49
N LEU A 605 9.12 -3.00 54.72
CA LEU A 605 9.31 -4.37 55.21
C LEU A 605 10.72 -4.91 54.98
N PHE A 606 11.48 -4.37 54.02
CA PHE A 606 12.70 -5.04 53.51
C PHE A 606 13.88 -4.10 53.14
N SER A 607 13.84 -2.82 53.52
CA SER A 607 14.90 -1.82 53.22
C SER A 607 15.96 -1.66 54.29
#